data_AF-A0A183JLQ5-F1
#
_entry.id   AF-A0A183JLQ5-F1
#
_cell.length_a   1.000
_cell.length_b   1.000
_cell.length_c   1.000
_cell.angle_alpha   90.00
_cell.angle_beta   90.00
_cell.angle_gamma   90.00
#
_symmetry.space_group_name_H-M   'P 1'
#
loop_
_entity.id
_entity.type
_entity.pdbx_description
1 polymer ?
#
loop_
_entity_poly.entity_id
_entity_poly.type
_entity_poly.pdbx_seq_one_letter_code
_entity_poly.pdbx_strand_id
1 'polypeptide(L)'
;IFEWWYFKKYGKSFIEQISWTHIYPLIGGSDEDNECDSVESNGHLASTQECKVWRNPYSLFRGAEYRKFFHETGRDPLTYYDMNLSAQDHQTFFTCEADGGKPEYEIMQLSWRERNHEERIKKTKEALAKNPECATAMILLAEEECSYIVDVEKVYKQAYKVAETNLRRSQQLQNHSPAHESMYRRDIHAFVFIRRRLAMCARKLGKLKEAIKMMKDVCVLCCFEKIFLATVHHYFPWSVFYNLYIER
;
A
#
# COMPACT_ATOMS: atom_id res chain seq x y z
N ILE A 1 13.79 -13.95 11.38
CA ILE A 1 13.40 -14.75 12.56
C ILE A 1 11.95 -14.43 12.96
N PHE A 2 11.60 -13.17 13.23
CA PHE A 2 10.23 -12.77 13.54
C PHE A 2 9.18 -13.13 12.46
N GLU A 3 9.41 -12.81 11.17
CA GLU A 3 8.50 -13.22 10.08
C GLU A 3 8.28 -14.74 10.02
N TRP A 4 9.31 -15.53 10.33
CA TRP A 4 9.22 -16.98 10.35
C TRP A 4 8.45 -17.50 11.59
N TRP A 5 8.71 -16.92 12.77
CA TRP A 5 7.97 -17.22 13.98
C TRP A 5 6.49 -16.84 13.85
N TYR A 6 6.21 -15.66 13.29
CA TYR A 6 4.86 -15.15 13.06
C TYR A 6 4.11 -16.06 12.08
N PHE A 7 4.73 -16.41 10.95
CA PHE A 7 4.14 -17.35 10.01
C PHE A 7 3.88 -18.72 10.66
N LYS A 8 4.81 -19.25 11.45
CA LYS A 8 4.64 -20.53 12.15
C LYS A 8 3.50 -20.50 13.17
N LYS A 9 3.29 -19.36 13.84
CA LYS A 9 2.28 -19.20 14.90
C LYS A 9 0.88 -18.90 14.34
N TYR A 10 0.78 -18.11 13.27
CA TYR A 10 -0.49 -17.59 12.77
C TYR A 10 -0.88 -18.13 11.38
N GLY A 11 -0.02 -18.94 10.75
CA GLY A 11 -0.25 -19.52 9.41
C GLY A 11 -0.32 -18.48 8.28
N LYS A 12 0.07 -17.23 8.56
CA LYS A 12 -0.03 -16.08 7.65
C LYS A 12 1.22 -15.22 7.78
N SER A 13 1.67 -14.61 6.68
CA SER A 13 2.85 -13.75 6.67
C SER A 13 2.56 -12.42 7.35
N PHE A 14 3.48 -11.92 8.18
CA PHE A 14 3.32 -10.61 8.81
C PHE A 14 3.37 -9.50 7.75
N ILE A 15 4.22 -9.64 6.73
CA ILE A 15 4.30 -8.76 5.55
C ILE A 15 2.93 -8.61 4.84
N GLU A 16 2.13 -9.68 4.82
CA GLU A 16 0.80 -9.67 4.19
C GLU A 16 -0.30 -9.13 5.11
N GLN A 17 -0.07 -9.16 6.42
CA GLN A 17 -1.02 -8.71 7.44
C GLN A 17 -0.91 -7.22 7.77
N ILE A 18 0.30 -6.64 7.79
CA ILE A 18 0.44 -5.19 7.94
C ILE A 18 -0.28 -4.53 6.76
N SER A 19 -1.46 -3.98 6.99
CA SER A 19 -2.18 -3.22 5.96
C SER A 19 -1.56 -1.84 5.80
N TRP A 20 -1.85 -1.22 4.67
CA TRP A 20 -1.50 0.16 4.42
C TRP A 20 -2.08 1.12 5.48
N THR A 21 -3.27 0.81 6.01
CA THR A 21 -3.92 1.58 7.09
C THR A 21 -3.20 1.51 8.44
N HIS A 22 -2.38 0.49 8.72
CA HIS A 22 -1.53 0.46 9.93
C HIS A 22 -0.26 1.30 9.75
N ILE A 23 0.15 1.53 8.50
CA ILE A 23 1.36 2.28 8.14
C ILE A 23 1.04 3.77 8.02
N TYR A 24 -0.13 4.12 7.50
CA TYR A 24 -0.54 5.49 7.20
C TYR A 24 -0.48 6.46 8.41
N PRO A 25 -1.03 6.14 9.60
CA PRO A 25 -0.94 7.02 10.78
C PRO A 25 0.51 7.34 11.18
N LEU A 26 1.45 6.45 10.88
CA LEU A 26 2.86 6.58 11.21
C LEU A 26 3.60 7.52 10.24
N ILE A 27 3.09 7.71 9.03
CA ILE A 27 3.71 8.54 7.98
C ILE A 27 3.33 10.03 8.08
N GLY A 28 2.25 10.39 8.79
CA GLY A 28 1.88 11.80 8.87
C GLY A 28 0.44 12.15 9.21
N GLY A 29 -0.51 11.20 9.18
CA GLY A 29 -1.92 11.47 9.44
C GLY A 29 -2.28 11.42 10.92
N SER A 30 -2.34 12.59 11.58
CA SER A 30 -3.20 12.78 12.75
C SER A 30 -4.35 13.66 12.31
N ASP A 31 -5.29 13.08 11.57
CA ASP A 31 -6.64 13.61 11.55
C ASP A 31 -7.34 12.91 12.72
N GLU A 32 -7.36 13.60 13.86
CA GLU A 32 -8.29 13.32 14.95
C GLU A 32 -9.69 13.51 14.37
N ASP A 33 -10.27 12.45 13.78
CA ASP A 33 -11.72 12.28 13.51
C ASP A 33 -12.04 10.98 12.74
N ASN A 34 -11.34 9.88 13.03
CA ASN A 34 -11.79 8.55 12.61
C ASN A 34 -11.58 7.54 13.74
N GLU A 35 -12.53 7.53 14.67
CA GLU A 35 -12.76 6.43 15.61
C GLU A 35 -13.23 5.20 14.80
N CYS A 36 -12.28 4.47 14.19
CA CYS A 36 -12.54 3.12 13.70
C CYS A 36 -12.26 2.15 14.84
N ASP A 37 -13.32 1.91 15.60
CA ASP A 37 -13.38 0.96 16.70
C ASP A 37 -12.74 -0.38 16.29
N SER A 38 -11.55 -0.66 16.82
CA SER A 38 -10.86 -1.92 16.63
C SER A 38 -11.52 -2.97 17.53
N VAL A 39 -12.66 -3.49 17.08
CA VAL A 39 -13.37 -4.56 17.78
C VAL A 39 -12.55 -5.85 17.73
N GLU A 40 -11.82 -6.11 18.81
CA GLU A 40 -11.47 -7.46 19.26
C GLU A 40 -12.77 -8.25 19.53
N SER A 41 -13.37 -8.83 18.50
CA SER A 41 -14.51 -9.72 18.70
C SER A 41 -14.05 -11.15 18.89
N ASN A 42 -13.70 -11.46 20.14
CA ASN A 42 -13.66 -12.81 20.66
C ASN A 42 -15.10 -13.19 21.12
N GLY A 43 -15.99 -13.45 20.16
CA GLY A 43 -17.40 -13.75 20.42
C GLY A 43 -17.96 -14.79 19.44
N HIS A 44 -18.40 -15.92 19.98
CA HIS A 44 -19.09 -17.00 19.26
C HIS A 44 -20.54 -16.60 18.87
N LEU A 45 -20.98 -17.19 17.75
CA LEU A 45 -22.36 -17.48 17.30
C LEU A 45 -23.06 -16.53 16.29
N ALA A 46 -23.08 -17.05 15.04
CA ALA A 46 -24.22 -17.24 14.14
C ALA A 46 -24.90 -16.02 13.45
N SER A 47 -24.59 -15.81 12.17
CA SER A 47 -25.41 -16.30 11.04
C SER A 47 -24.89 -15.67 9.73
N THR A 48 -24.75 -16.49 8.68
CA THR A 48 -24.31 -16.07 7.34
C THR A 48 -22.90 -15.48 7.27
N GLN A 49 -21.88 -16.25 7.69
CA GLN A 49 -20.51 -15.95 7.30
C GLN A 49 -20.38 -16.18 5.79
N GLU A 50 -20.62 -15.13 5.00
CA GLU A 50 -19.93 -14.97 3.72
C GLU A 50 -18.46 -15.25 4.00
N CYS A 51 -17.94 -16.30 3.36
CA CYS A 51 -16.66 -16.90 3.72
C CYS A 51 -15.53 -15.96 3.27
N LYS A 52 -15.28 -14.89 4.04
CA LYS A 52 -14.24 -13.91 3.78
C LYS A 52 -12.88 -14.59 3.91
N VAL A 53 -12.27 -14.89 2.78
CA VAL A 53 -11.01 -15.62 2.74
C VAL A 53 -9.83 -14.71 3.16
N TRP A 54 -9.91 -13.39 2.91
CA TRP A 54 -8.88 -12.40 3.31
C TRP A 54 -9.43 -11.24 4.12
N ARG A 55 -8.75 -10.89 5.24
CA ARG A 55 -9.15 -9.81 6.17
C ARG A 55 -8.64 -8.41 5.78
N ASN A 56 -7.57 -8.32 5.00
CA ASN A 56 -6.94 -7.06 4.59
C ASN A 56 -7.06 -6.90 3.04
N PRO A 57 -7.67 -5.81 2.54
CA PRO A 57 -7.86 -5.61 1.09
C PRO A 57 -6.53 -5.52 0.31
N TYR A 58 -5.43 -5.18 0.98
CA TYR A 58 -4.09 -5.14 0.39
C TYR A 58 -3.29 -6.44 0.54
N SER A 59 -3.90 -7.54 0.98
CA SER A 59 -3.24 -8.86 1.01
C SER A 59 -3.09 -9.47 -0.38
N LEU A 60 -3.93 -9.05 -1.34
CA LEU A 60 -3.94 -9.52 -2.72
C LEU A 60 -3.53 -8.41 -3.68
N PHE A 61 -3.00 -8.82 -4.83
CA PHE A 61 -2.95 -7.99 -6.04
C PHE A 61 -4.25 -8.16 -6.84
N ARG A 62 -4.90 -7.04 -7.20
CA ARG A 62 -6.25 -7.06 -7.81
C ARG A 62 -6.28 -7.84 -9.13
N GLY A 63 -5.30 -7.63 -10.01
CA GLY A 63 -5.17 -8.36 -11.27
C GLY A 63 -4.66 -9.78 -11.04
N ALA A 64 -3.46 -9.91 -10.48
CA ALA A 64 -2.73 -11.17 -10.48
C ALA A 64 -3.30 -12.25 -9.54
N GLU A 65 -4.04 -11.86 -8.50
CA GLU A 65 -4.58 -12.81 -7.52
C GLU A 65 -6.10 -12.74 -7.42
N TYR A 66 -6.68 -11.55 -7.21
CA TYR A 66 -8.13 -11.42 -7.03
C TYR A 66 -8.90 -11.83 -8.30
N ARG A 67 -8.60 -11.20 -9.45
CA ARG A 67 -9.30 -11.50 -10.71
C ARG A 67 -9.08 -12.94 -11.15
N LYS A 68 -7.88 -13.47 -10.94
CA LYS A 68 -7.57 -14.87 -11.21
C LYS A 68 -8.44 -15.81 -10.38
N PHE A 69 -8.51 -15.59 -9.07
CA PHE A 69 -9.36 -16.39 -8.18
C PHE A 69 -10.84 -16.31 -8.57
N PHE A 70 -11.34 -15.10 -8.88
CA PHE A 70 -12.71 -14.91 -9.32
C PHE A 70 -12.99 -15.69 -10.63
N HIS A 71 -12.09 -15.62 -11.60
CA HIS A 71 -12.23 -16.33 -12.88
C HIS A 71 -12.25 -17.85 -12.70
N GLU A 72 -11.43 -18.39 -11.79
CA GLU A 72 -11.33 -19.83 -11.55
C GLU A 72 -12.47 -20.39 -10.68
N THR A 73 -13.01 -19.60 -9.75
CA THR A 73 -13.95 -20.10 -8.73
C THR A 73 -15.35 -19.52 -8.82
N GLY A 74 -15.54 -18.40 -9.53
CA GLY A 74 -16.77 -17.62 -9.56
C GLY A 74 -17.11 -16.95 -8.22
N ARG A 75 -16.17 -16.89 -7.28
CA ARG A 75 -16.36 -16.32 -5.94
C ARG A 75 -15.50 -15.09 -5.75
N ASP A 76 -16.02 -14.09 -5.05
CA ASP A 76 -15.28 -12.88 -4.73
C ASP A 76 -14.40 -13.06 -3.48
N PRO A 77 -13.06 -12.88 -3.58
CA PRO A 77 -12.15 -12.96 -2.44
C PRO A 77 -12.34 -11.87 -1.37
N LEU A 78 -12.89 -10.73 -1.77
CA LEU A 78 -13.08 -9.52 -0.97
C LEU A 78 -14.52 -9.07 -1.11
N THR A 79 -15.07 -8.47 -0.05
CA THR A 79 -16.41 -7.90 -0.11
C THR A 79 -16.41 -6.61 -0.94
N TYR A 80 -17.60 -6.19 -1.38
CA TYR A 80 -17.79 -4.87 -1.98
C TYR A 80 -17.27 -3.74 -1.08
N TYR A 81 -17.46 -3.86 0.24
CA TYR A 81 -16.95 -2.91 1.21
C TYR A 81 -15.41 -2.84 1.21
N ASP A 82 -14.72 -3.98 1.22
CA ASP A 82 -13.25 -4.05 1.18
C ASP A 82 -12.67 -3.44 -0.12
N MET A 83 -13.33 -3.68 -1.26
CA MET A 83 -12.95 -3.08 -2.54
C MET A 83 -13.12 -1.56 -2.55
N ASN A 84 -14.21 -1.06 -1.96
CA ASN A 84 -14.45 0.37 -1.86
C ASN A 84 -13.48 1.07 -0.92
N LEU A 85 -13.17 0.45 0.23
CA LEU A 85 -12.22 1.00 1.19
C LEU A 85 -10.85 1.21 0.54
N SER A 86 -10.35 0.20 -0.17
CA SER A 86 -9.08 0.32 -0.90
C SER A 86 -9.13 1.32 -2.07
N ALA A 87 -10.29 1.51 -2.71
CA ALA A 87 -10.46 2.55 -3.74
C ALA A 87 -10.49 3.97 -3.15
N GLN A 88 -11.05 4.15 -1.95
CA GLN A 88 -11.04 5.42 -1.23
C GLN A 88 -9.63 5.76 -0.76
N ASP A 89 -8.94 4.80 -0.14
CA ASP A 89 -7.53 4.92 0.24
C ASP A 89 -6.66 5.39 -0.94
N HIS A 90 -6.79 4.76 -2.12
CA HIS A 90 -6.02 5.17 -3.29
C HIS A 90 -6.28 6.63 -3.70
N GLN A 91 -7.52 7.11 -3.58
CA GLN A 91 -7.85 8.52 -3.82
C GLN A 91 -7.20 9.41 -2.78
N THR A 92 -7.31 9.06 -1.50
CA THR A 92 -6.74 9.82 -0.39
C THR A 92 -5.21 9.90 -0.47
N PHE A 93 -4.54 8.80 -0.82
CA PHE A 93 -3.08 8.72 -0.72
C PHE A 93 -2.35 9.14 -1.98
N PHE A 94 -2.96 8.99 -3.16
CA PHE A 94 -2.31 9.20 -4.45
C PHE A 94 -2.81 10.42 -5.21
N THR A 95 -3.56 11.30 -4.54
CA THR A 95 -3.97 12.59 -5.10
C THR A 95 -3.65 13.71 -4.11
N CYS A 96 -3.43 14.92 -4.62
CA CYS A 96 -3.25 16.11 -3.80
C CYS A 96 -3.77 17.37 -4.52
N GLU A 97 -3.96 18.48 -3.80
CA GLU A 97 -4.47 19.73 -4.38
C GLU A 97 -3.51 20.34 -5.41
N ALA A 98 -2.21 20.12 -5.26
CA ALA A 98 -1.17 20.58 -6.17
C ALA A 98 -1.12 19.84 -7.53
N ASP A 99 -2.10 18.97 -7.77
CA ASP A 99 -2.29 18.26 -9.03
C ASP A 99 -3.11 19.02 -10.06
N GLY A 100 -3.79 20.10 -9.64
CA GLY A 100 -4.54 20.95 -10.55
C GLY A 100 -3.68 21.48 -11.70
N GLY A 101 -4.17 21.40 -12.94
CA GLY A 101 -3.48 21.87 -14.14
C GLY A 101 -2.47 20.88 -14.72
N LYS A 102 -2.31 19.69 -14.13
CA LYS A 102 -1.48 18.62 -14.67
C LYS A 102 -2.36 17.52 -15.28
N PRO A 103 -2.35 17.35 -16.61
CA PRO A 103 -3.32 16.50 -17.32
C PRO A 103 -3.25 15.03 -16.88
N GLU A 104 -2.07 14.50 -16.56
CA GLU A 104 -1.91 13.12 -16.10
C GLU A 104 -2.61 12.88 -14.75
N TYR A 105 -2.55 13.85 -13.83
CA TYR A 105 -3.13 13.69 -12.51
C TYR A 105 -4.64 13.91 -12.52
N GLU A 106 -5.14 14.82 -13.36
CA GLU A 106 -6.58 15.00 -13.61
C GLU A 106 -7.21 13.70 -14.16
N ILE A 107 -6.56 13.07 -15.14
CA ILE A 107 -7.01 11.77 -15.67
C ILE A 107 -6.92 10.68 -14.58
N MET A 108 -5.89 10.68 -13.74
CA MET A 108 -5.77 9.71 -12.64
C MET A 108 -6.85 9.87 -11.58
N GLN A 109 -7.26 11.10 -11.23
CA GLN A 109 -8.39 11.34 -10.32
C GLN A 109 -9.68 10.70 -10.86
N LEU A 110 -9.93 10.82 -12.17
CA LEU A 110 -11.05 10.15 -12.83
C LEU A 110 -10.89 8.62 -12.84
N SER A 111 -9.66 8.13 -13.04
CA SER A 111 -9.36 6.70 -13.07
C SER A 111 -9.63 6.03 -11.72
N TRP A 112 -9.21 6.64 -10.60
CA TRP A 112 -9.46 6.08 -9.27
C TRP A 112 -10.93 5.99 -8.88
N ARG A 113 -11.78 6.84 -9.47
CA ARG A 113 -13.23 6.86 -9.27
C ARG A 113 -13.99 5.99 -10.26
N GLU A 114 -13.35 5.59 -11.35
CA GLU A 114 -13.97 4.78 -12.39
C GLU A 114 -14.35 3.40 -11.84
N ARG A 115 -15.58 2.95 -12.09
CA ARG A 115 -16.10 1.66 -11.62
C ARG A 115 -15.85 0.55 -12.62
N ASN A 116 -15.89 0.87 -13.91
CA ASN A 116 -15.62 -0.10 -14.96
C ASN A 116 -14.11 -0.36 -15.04
N HIS A 117 -13.72 -1.63 -14.85
CA HIS A 117 -12.31 -2.03 -14.82
C HIS A 117 -11.57 -1.75 -16.15
N GLU A 118 -12.20 -2.01 -17.30
CA GLU A 118 -11.56 -1.80 -18.61
C GLU A 118 -11.35 -0.31 -18.89
N GLU A 119 -12.36 0.51 -18.62
CA GLU A 119 -12.27 1.97 -18.74
C GLU A 119 -11.26 2.55 -17.73
N ARG A 120 -11.18 1.98 -16.53
CA ARG A 120 -10.18 2.36 -15.51
C ARG A 120 -8.75 2.15 -16.02
N ILE A 121 -8.46 0.97 -16.58
CA ILE A 121 -7.14 0.68 -17.18
C ILE A 121 -6.88 1.61 -18.37
N LYS A 122 -7.86 1.80 -19.24
CA LYS A 122 -7.74 2.65 -20.43
C LYS A 122 -7.38 4.09 -20.06
N LYS A 123 -8.11 4.71 -19.13
CA LYS A 123 -7.81 6.07 -18.63
C LYS A 123 -6.42 6.16 -17.99
N THR A 124 -6.03 5.12 -17.26
CA THR A 124 -4.68 5.06 -16.65
C THR A 124 -3.57 5.06 -17.71
N LYS A 125 -3.77 4.32 -18.81
CA LYS A 125 -2.84 4.33 -19.94
C LYS A 125 -2.82 5.68 -20.65
N GLU A 126 -3.96 6.35 -20.76
CA GLU A 126 -4.04 7.73 -21.27
C GLU A 126 -3.24 8.70 -20.39
N ALA A 127 -3.30 8.57 -19.06
CA ALA A 127 -2.49 9.37 -18.15
C ALA A 127 -0.97 9.15 -18.37
N LEU A 128 -0.54 7.91 -18.53
CA LEU A 128 0.87 7.60 -18.83
C LEU A 128 1.31 8.09 -20.21
N ALA A 129 0.39 8.17 -21.18
CA ALA A 129 0.68 8.77 -22.48
C ALA A 129 0.91 10.29 -22.38
N LYS A 130 0.33 10.97 -21.38
CA LYS A 130 0.60 12.38 -21.08
C LYS A 130 1.92 12.55 -20.33
N ASN A 131 2.15 11.72 -19.32
CA ASN A 131 3.40 11.72 -18.55
C ASN A 131 3.84 10.28 -18.23
N PRO A 132 4.87 9.77 -18.93
CA PRO A 132 5.41 8.44 -18.66
C PRO A 132 5.99 8.28 -17.26
N GLU A 133 6.29 9.38 -16.56
CA GLU A 133 6.84 9.41 -15.20
C GLU A 133 5.74 9.65 -14.13
N CYS A 134 4.50 9.24 -14.42
CA CYS A 134 3.40 9.28 -13.45
C CYS A 134 3.41 8.03 -12.55
N ALA A 135 4.02 8.14 -11.36
CA ALA A 135 4.11 7.02 -10.40
C ALA A 135 2.73 6.46 -9.98
N THR A 136 1.73 7.32 -9.80
CA THR A 136 0.38 6.93 -9.36
C THR A 136 -0.35 6.13 -10.43
N ALA A 137 -0.15 6.45 -11.72
CA ALA A 137 -0.66 5.65 -12.83
C ALA A 137 0.02 4.27 -12.91
N MET A 138 1.33 4.20 -12.69
CA MET A 138 2.04 2.93 -12.63
C MET A 138 1.57 2.03 -11.48
N ILE A 139 1.22 2.61 -10.32
CA ILE A 139 0.60 1.86 -9.20
C ILE A 139 -0.68 1.19 -9.66
N LEU A 140 -1.59 1.93 -10.32
CA LEU A 140 -2.87 1.37 -10.78
C LEU A 140 -2.66 0.23 -11.80
N LEU A 141 -1.78 0.41 -12.79
CA LEU A 141 -1.49 -0.66 -13.75
C LEU A 141 -0.87 -1.91 -13.09
N ALA A 142 0.05 -1.72 -12.15
CA ALA A 142 0.64 -2.83 -11.41
C ALA A 142 -0.43 -3.59 -10.60
N GLU A 143 -1.38 -2.88 -10.02
CA GLU A 143 -2.47 -3.47 -9.24
C GLU A 143 -3.47 -4.22 -10.10
N GLU A 144 -3.91 -3.66 -11.23
CA GLU A 144 -5.13 -4.11 -11.90
C GLU A 144 -4.91 -4.81 -13.25
N GLU A 145 -3.88 -4.45 -14.00
CA GLU A 145 -3.63 -4.98 -15.35
C GLU A 145 -2.81 -6.28 -15.32
N CYS A 146 -1.85 -6.38 -14.39
CA CYS A 146 -0.92 -7.50 -14.36
C CYS A 146 -1.61 -8.81 -13.97
N SER A 147 -1.39 -9.87 -14.74
CA SER A 147 -1.97 -11.21 -14.48
C SER A 147 -1.06 -12.12 -13.64
N TYR A 148 0.23 -11.81 -13.55
CA TYR A 148 1.20 -12.61 -12.81
C TYR A 148 2.06 -11.74 -11.88
N ILE A 149 2.44 -12.30 -10.73
CA ILE A 149 3.28 -11.60 -9.73
C ILE A 149 4.61 -11.13 -10.33
N VAL A 150 5.17 -11.86 -11.28
CA VAL A 150 6.42 -11.47 -11.97
C VAL A 150 6.26 -10.19 -12.78
N ASP A 151 5.08 -9.95 -13.35
CA ASP A 151 4.81 -8.73 -14.13
C ASP A 151 4.46 -7.56 -13.21
N VAL A 152 3.72 -7.83 -12.12
CA VAL A 152 3.53 -6.89 -11.02
C VAL A 152 4.87 -6.39 -10.49
N GLU A 153 5.83 -7.29 -10.23
CA GLU A 153 7.18 -6.95 -9.77
C GLU A 153 7.92 -6.04 -10.77
N LYS A 154 7.82 -6.32 -12.08
CA LYS A 154 8.47 -5.51 -13.13
C LYS A 154 7.91 -4.09 -13.15
N VAL A 155 6.58 -3.94 -13.16
CA VAL A 155 5.94 -2.62 -13.20
C VAL A 155 6.27 -1.84 -11.92
N TYR A 156 6.21 -2.47 -10.74
CA TYR A 156 6.58 -1.80 -9.50
C TYR A 156 8.06 -1.42 -9.42
N LYS A 157 8.97 -2.16 -10.04
CA LYS A 157 10.39 -1.75 -10.13
C LYS A 157 10.57 -0.51 -10.99
N GLN A 158 9.77 -0.34 -12.03
CA GLN A 158 9.75 0.90 -12.83
C GLN A 158 9.15 2.05 -12.03
N ALA A 159 7.99 1.83 -11.40
CA ALA A 159 7.32 2.79 -10.53
C ALA A 159 8.23 3.26 -9.39
N TYR A 160 9.03 2.36 -8.81
CA TYR A 160 9.96 2.69 -7.74
C TYR A 160 10.99 3.73 -8.15
N LYS A 161 11.60 3.61 -9.34
CA LYS A 161 12.60 4.59 -9.83
C LYS A 161 12.00 5.99 -10.01
N VAL A 162 10.78 6.03 -10.53
CA VAL A 162 10.03 7.27 -10.74
C VAL A 162 9.64 7.88 -9.38
N ALA A 163 9.05 7.08 -8.49
CA ALA A 163 8.63 7.53 -7.17
C ALA A 163 9.80 8.02 -6.31
N GLU A 164 10.96 7.37 -6.40
CA GLU A 164 12.16 7.77 -5.69
C GLU A 164 12.68 9.15 -6.16
N THR A 165 12.65 9.39 -7.48
CA THR A 165 13.02 10.68 -8.06
C THR A 165 12.02 11.78 -7.67
N ASN A 166 10.72 11.48 -7.71
CA ASN A 166 9.68 12.41 -7.32
C ASN A 166 9.77 12.77 -5.82
N LEU A 167 9.92 11.77 -4.95
CA LEU A 167 10.09 11.97 -3.51
C LEU A 167 11.31 12.84 -3.18
N ARG A 168 12.47 12.58 -3.82
CA ARG A 168 13.66 13.42 -3.62
C ARG A 168 13.42 14.87 -4.01
N ARG A 169 12.69 15.11 -5.10
CA ARG A 169 12.37 16.46 -5.57
C ARG A 169 11.38 17.16 -4.64
N SER A 170 10.30 16.49 -4.23
CA SER A 170 9.28 17.07 -3.36
C SER A 170 9.79 17.29 -1.94
N GLN A 171 10.68 16.44 -1.43
CA GLN A 171 11.33 16.61 -0.13
C GLN A 171 12.14 17.91 -0.04
N GLN A 172 12.80 18.33 -1.12
CA GLN A 172 13.54 19.59 -1.16
C GLN A 172 12.62 20.81 -1.12
N LEU A 173 11.40 20.67 -1.64
CA LEU A 173 10.45 21.76 -1.81
C LEU A 173 9.38 21.81 -0.71
N GLN A 174 9.30 20.81 0.17
CA GLN A 174 8.17 20.61 1.09
C GLN A 174 7.84 21.83 1.97
N ASN A 175 8.85 22.61 2.36
CA ASN A 175 8.69 23.79 3.23
C ASN A 175 8.35 25.09 2.47
N HIS A 176 8.27 25.06 1.14
CA HIS A 176 8.06 26.27 0.34
C HIS A 176 6.62 26.77 0.35
N SER A 177 5.64 25.87 0.35
CA SER A 177 4.22 26.22 0.43
C SER A 177 3.36 25.01 0.83
N PRO A 178 2.11 25.22 1.29
CA PRO A 178 1.18 24.12 1.59
C PRO A 178 0.95 23.19 0.39
N ALA A 179 0.99 23.73 -0.83
CA ALA A 179 0.89 22.94 -2.05
C ALA A 179 2.10 21.98 -2.20
N HIS A 180 3.33 22.44 -1.95
CA HIS A 180 4.51 21.58 -1.99
C HIS A 180 4.53 20.53 -0.88
N GLU A 181 4.05 20.88 0.31
CA GLU A 181 3.86 19.92 1.40
C GLU A 181 2.87 18.81 0.99
N SER A 182 1.74 19.16 0.36
CA SER A 182 0.76 18.20 -0.13
C SER A 182 1.35 17.25 -1.20
N MET A 183 2.22 17.77 -2.09
CA MET A 183 2.94 16.96 -3.07
C MET A 183 3.90 15.98 -2.39
N TYR A 184 4.67 16.44 -1.40
CA TYR A 184 5.58 15.59 -0.64
C TYR A 184 4.83 14.46 0.07
N ARG A 185 3.71 14.77 0.75
CA ARG A 185 2.85 13.76 1.41
C ARG A 185 2.35 12.70 0.43
N ARG A 186 1.88 13.10 -0.75
CA ARG A 186 1.46 12.14 -1.78
C ARG A 186 2.64 11.31 -2.30
N ASP A 187 3.80 11.93 -2.55
CA ASP A 187 4.97 11.23 -3.08
C ASP A 187 5.57 10.24 -2.07
N ILE A 188 5.59 10.56 -0.77
CA ILE A 188 6.02 9.63 0.28
C ILE A 188 5.03 8.47 0.41
N HIS A 189 3.71 8.72 0.32
CA HIS A 189 2.70 7.66 0.29
C HIS A 189 2.89 6.73 -0.91
N ALA A 190 3.03 7.27 -2.12
CA ALA A 190 3.27 6.47 -3.32
C ALA A 190 4.55 5.64 -3.18
N PHE A 191 5.64 6.25 -2.69
CA PHE A 191 6.92 5.58 -2.50
C PHE A 191 6.82 4.41 -1.50
N VAL A 192 6.27 4.64 -0.31
CA VAL A 192 6.13 3.62 0.72
C VAL A 192 5.16 2.51 0.25
N PHE A 193 4.12 2.85 -0.51
CA PHE A 193 3.19 1.87 -1.05
C PHE A 193 3.88 0.93 -2.05
N ILE A 194 4.61 1.50 -3.01
CA ILE A 194 5.39 0.74 -4.00
C ILE A 194 6.41 -0.16 -3.30
N ARG A 195 7.11 0.37 -2.31
CA ARG A 195 8.09 -0.39 -1.50
C ARG A 195 7.45 -1.58 -0.79
N ARG A 196 6.29 -1.39 -0.16
CA ARG A 196 5.52 -2.46 0.49
C ARG A 196 5.08 -3.51 -0.55
N ARG A 197 4.55 -3.08 -1.69
CA ARG A 197 4.10 -3.99 -2.75
C ARG A 197 5.24 -4.79 -3.38
N LEU A 198 6.43 -4.21 -3.55
CA LEU A 198 7.61 -4.96 -3.98
C LEU A 198 8.05 -6.02 -2.95
N ALA A 199 7.98 -5.70 -1.65
CA ALA A 199 8.26 -6.68 -0.60
C ALA A 199 7.28 -7.86 -0.66
N MET A 200 6.00 -7.59 -0.93
CA MET A 200 4.98 -8.63 -1.16
C MET A 200 5.30 -9.47 -2.40
N CYS A 201 5.68 -8.85 -3.52
CA CYS A 201 6.09 -9.58 -4.73
C CYS A 201 7.28 -10.51 -4.44
N ALA A 202 8.33 -9.99 -3.80
CA ALA A 202 9.51 -10.77 -3.42
C ALA A 202 9.14 -11.95 -2.52
N ARG A 203 8.23 -11.75 -1.55
CA ARG A 203 7.73 -12.81 -0.68
C ARG A 203 7.01 -13.91 -1.47
N LYS A 204 6.06 -13.53 -2.33
CA LYS A 204 5.27 -14.46 -3.15
C LYS A 204 6.12 -15.22 -4.18
N LEU A 205 7.23 -14.63 -4.63
CA LEU A 205 8.22 -15.28 -5.51
C LEU A 205 9.26 -16.11 -4.75
N GLY A 206 9.15 -16.26 -3.43
CA GLY A 206 10.08 -17.04 -2.60
C GLY A 206 11.42 -16.34 -2.29
N LYS A 207 11.60 -15.08 -2.68
CA LYS A 207 12.79 -14.25 -2.41
C LYS A 207 12.76 -13.68 -0.99
N LEU A 208 12.77 -14.56 0.01
CA LEU A 208 12.50 -14.20 1.41
C LEU A 208 13.48 -13.16 1.99
N LYS A 209 14.77 -13.25 1.64
CA LYS A 209 15.79 -12.29 2.12
C LYS A 209 15.53 -10.88 1.60
N GLU A 210 15.19 -10.76 0.32
CA GLU A 210 14.84 -9.49 -0.31
C GLU A 210 13.56 -8.92 0.30
N ALA A 211 12.51 -9.75 0.45
CA ALA A 211 11.24 -9.32 1.05
C ALA A 211 11.42 -8.75 2.46
N ILE A 212 12.23 -9.42 3.31
CA ILE A 212 12.50 -8.96 4.67
C ILE A 212 13.29 -7.65 4.65
N LYS A 213 14.38 -7.58 3.87
CA LYS A 213 15.15 -6.34 3.72
C LYS A 213 14.23 -5.20 3.31
N MET A 214 13.35 -5.45 2.34
CA MET A 214 12.50 -4.40 1.82
C MET A 214 11.47 -3.89 2.83
N MET A 215 10.91 -4.79 3.63
CA MET A 215 9.98 -4.44 4.69
C MET A 215 10.67 -3.71 5.85
N LYS A 216 11.90 -4.08 6.19
CA LYS A 216 12.70 -3.34 7.19
C LYS A 216 12.84 -1.87 6.78
N ASP A 217 13.20 -1.62 5.52
CA ASP A 217 13.34 -0.25 5.01
C ASP A 217 12.02 0.53 5.11
N VAL A 218 10.89 -0.11 4.79
CA VAL A 218 9.55 0.50 4.92
C VAL A 218 9.24 0.84 6.37
N CYS A 219 9.44 -0.10 7.30
CA CYS A 219 9.20 0.15 8.72
C CYS A 219 10.07 1.30 9.25
N VAL A 220 11.35 1.36 8.87
CA VAL A 220 12.24 2.45 9.28
C VAL A 220 11.76 3.80 8.73
N LEU A 221 11.34 3.86 7.47
CA LEU A 221 10.79 5.08 6.86
C LEU A 221 9.51 5.55 7.55
N CYS A 222 8.61 4.63 7.91
CA CYS A 222 7.38 4.96 8.64
C CYS A 222 7.67 5.36 10.10
N CYS A 223 8.82 4.96 10.64
CA CYS A 223 9.25 5.32 11.99
C CYS A 223 10.06 6.63 12.06
N PHE A 224 10.46 7.23 10.93
CA PHE A 224 11.51 8.25 10.97
C PHE A 224 11.04 9.68 11.31
N GLU A 225 9.74 9.98 11.33
CA GLU A 225 9.27 11.34 11.66
C GLU A 225 8.33 11.46 12.87
N LYS A 226 7.58 10.41 13.26
CA LYS A 226 6.62 10.50 14.40
C LYS A 226 6.86 9.52 15.56
N ILE A 227 7.82 8.60 15.47
CA ILE A 227 7.92 7.46 16.40
C ILE A 227 8.92 7.64 17.56
N PHE A 228 9.84 8.62 17.55
CA PHE A 228 10.88 8.61 18.59
C PHE A 228 10.38 8.99 20.00
N LEU A 229 9.19 9.59 20.16
CA LEU A 229 8.73 10.11 21.46
C LEU A 229 7.42 9.51 22.02
N ALA A 230 6.49 8.98 21.22
CA ALA A 230 5.11 8.81 21.70
C ALA A 230 4.63 7.37 21.97
N THR A 231 5.05 6.33 21.22
CA THR A 231 4.23 5.09 21.17
C THR A 231 4.96 3.78 21.51
N VAL A 232 6.29 3.76 21.58
CA VAL A 232 7.03 2.50 21.80
C VAL A 232 7.07 2.07 23.27
N HIS A 233 6.65 2.91 24.21
CA HIS A 233 6.65 2.53 25.63
C HIS A 233 5.57 1.49 26.00
N HIS A 234 4.52 1.32 25.20
CA HIS A 234 3.33 0.60 25.68
C HIS A 234 3.14 -0.83 25.16
N TYR A 235 3.78 -1.25 24.07
CA TYR A 235 3.48 -2.56 23.46
C TYR A 235 4.66 -3.49 23.19
N PHE A 236 5.93 -3.08 23.31
CA PHE A 236 7.05 -4.02 23.21
C PHE A 236 8.33 -3.47 23.87
N PRO A 237 9.09 -4.27 24.65
CA PRO A 237 10.38 -3.84 25.16
C PRO A 237 11.35 -3.59 24.01
N TRP A 238 11.87 -2.36 23.95
CA TRP A 238 12.85 -1.87 22.98
C TRP A 238 14.03 -2.84 22.79
N SER A 239 14.39 -3.58 23.84
CA SER A 239 15.46 -4.58 23.85
C SER A 239 15.27 -5.73 22.87
N VAL A 240 14.05 -6.15 22.58
CA VAL A 240 13.81 -7.32 21.70
C VAL A 240 13.81 -6.91 20.23
N PHE A 241 13.33 -5.70 19.91
CA PHE A 241 13.30 -5.19 18.53
C PHE A 241 14.70 -4.72 18.08
N TYR A 242 15.45 -4.04 18.95
CA TYR A 242 16.81 -3.57 18.68
C TYR A 242 17.77 -4.73 18.38
N ASN A 243 17.73 -5.79 19.20
CA ASN A 243 18.56 -7.00 19.05
C ASN A 243 18.22 -7.86 17.83
N LEU A 244 17.00 -7.79 17.30
CA LEU A 244 16.59 -8.63 16.15
C LEU A 244 16.75 -7.93 14.80
N TYR A 245 16.79 -6.60 14.77
CA TYR A 245 16.63 -5.85 13.52
C TYR A 245 17.71 -4.81 13.23
N ILE A 246 18.37 -4.24 14.23
CA ILE A 246 19.37 -3.16 14.07
C ILE A 246 20.81 -3.66 14.19
N GLU A 247 21.11 -4.60 15.10
CA GLU A 247 22.42 -5.26 15.15
C GLU A 247 22.39 -6.65 14.49
N ARG A 248 22.51 -6.69 13.16
CA ARG A 248 23.15 -7.75 12.35
C ARG A 248 23.06 -7.44 10.86
#